data_AF-A0A7E4W6N0-F1
#
_entry.id   AF-A0A7E4W6N0-F1
#
_cell.length_a   1.000
_cell.length_b   1.000
_cell.length_c   1.000
_cell.angle_alpha   90.00
_cell.angle_beta   90.00
_cell.angle_gamma   90.00
#
_symmetry.space_group_name_H-M   'P 1'
#
loop_
_entity.id
_entity.type
_entity.pdbx_description
1 polymer ?
#
loop_
_entity_poly.entity_id
_entity_poly.type
_entity_poly.pdbx_seq_one_letter_code
_entity_poly.pdbx_strand_id
1 'polypeptide(L)'
;MFQTVVLVFLACGIASVSASTTVAGSTELRCQYDNGTLMASATVCSDELSDCATIFSGSASGTTRPTLCDNDDMQDKAAQCAKTCGICCESAAYDCTDSATSPINCTTNKRYCTNANWTDVMAQYCPATCGLCANGSCTDAISGCSSYSTLCENINWYTYMQTNCARTCGTCTTTSTTSSTSTCVDIASNCAANSNLCNNSVYYSLMTTNCAKTCSRCSSSASSSSCTDASTSCTTWVSNGFCSSSFYTTAQKTQYCASSCGLC
;
A
#
# COMPACT_ATOMS: atom_id res chain seq x y z
N MET A 1 -58.41 -49.88 -3.08
CA MET A 1 -57.39 -49.52 -4.10
C MET A 1 -56.25 -48.85 -3.33
N PHE A 2 -55.10 -49.55 -3.23
CA PHE A 2 -53.72 -49.16 -2.85
C PHE A 2 -53.48 -47.77 -2.21
N GLN A 3 -52.66 -47.54 -1.18
CA GLN A 3 -51.48 -48.23 -0.66
C GLN A 3 -51.12 -47.68 0.73
N THR A 4 -50.60 -48.56 1.58
CA THR A 4 -49.84 -48.33 2.83
C THR A 4 -48.50 -47.64 2.57
N VAL A 5 -48.09 -46.66 3.39
CA VAL A 5 -46.66 -46.38 3.67
C VAL A 5 -46.48 -46.11 5.16
N VAL A 6 -45.47 -46.79 5.69
CA VAL A 6 -45.10 -46.99 7.09
C VAL A 6 -44.11 -45.92 7.56
N LEU A 7 -44.30 -45.50 8.82
CA LEU A 7 -43.36 -45.00 9.83
C LEU A 7 -41.86 -44.93 9.47
N VAL A 8 -41.21 -43.80 9.82
CA VAL A 8 -39.95 -43.81 10.59
C VAL A 8 -39.91 -42.61 11.56
N PHE A 9 -40.01 -42.89 12.86
CA PHE A 9 -39.54 -42.02 13.93
C PHE A 9 -38.01 -42.08 13.95
N LEU A 10 -37.32 -40.94 13.92
CA LEU A 10 -35.88 -40.90 14.20
C LEU A 10 -35.52 -39.77 15.17
N ALA A 11 -35.32 -40.22 16.41
CA ALA A 11 -34.39 -39.79 17.44
C ALA A 11 -34.00 -38.31 17.58
N CYS A 12 -34.38 -37.78 18.74
CA CYS A 12 -33.70 -36.74 19.51
C CYS A 12 -32.18 -37.02 19.61
N GLY A 13 -31.37 -36.14 19.03
CA GLY A 13 -29.92 -36.11 19.17
C GLY A 13 -29.48 -34.79 19.81
N ILE A 14 -29.24 -34.83 21.12
CA ILE A 14 -28.55 -33.78 21.87
C ILE A 14 -27.06 -33.78 21.45
N ALA A 15 -26.68 -32.93 20.52
CA ALA A 15 -25.28 -32.61 20.28
C ALA A 15 -24.90 -31.41 21.16
N SER A 16 -24.17 -31.73 22.22
CA SER A 16 -23.43 -30.83 23.09
C SER A 16 -22.73 -29.72 22.32
N VAL A 17 -23.12 -28.46 22.58
CA VAL A 17 -22.32 -27.28 22.24
C VAL A 17 -21.00 -27.40 23.00
N SER A 18 -19.93 -27.71 22.26
CA SER A 18 -18.58 -27.63 22.79
C SER A 18 -18.33 -26.18 23.19
N ALA A 19 -18.12 -25.99 24.49
CA ALA A 19 -17.57 -24.77 25.05
C ALA A 19 -16.34 -24.39 24.21
N SER A 20 -16.40 -23.21 23.57
CA SER A 20 -15.20 -22.57 23.06
C SER A 20 -14.34 -22.24 24.26
N THR A 21 -13.34 -23.08 24.49
CA THR A 21 -12.25 -22.80 25.41
C THR A 21 -11.66 -21.45 25.01
N THR A 22 -11.66 -20.54 25.97
CA THR A 22 -10.89 -19.31 25.97
C THR A 22 -9.48 -19.60 25.46
N VAL A 23 -9.15 -19.11 24.26
CA VAL A 23 -7.75 -18.95 23.87
C VAL A 23 -7.21 -17.83 24.75
N ALA A 24 -6.45 -18.21 25.78
CA ALA A 24 -5.57 -17.30 26.49
C ALA A 24 -4.75 -16.56 25.43
N GLY A 25 -4.73 -15.22 25.51
CA GLY A 25 -4.09 -14.37 24.53
C GLY A 25 -2.72 -14.89 24.14
N SER A 26 -2.59 -15.32 22.89
CA SER A 26 -1.28 -15.41 22.27
C SER A 26 -0.75 -13.98 22.26
N THR A 27 0.24 -13.67 23.09
CA THR A 27 1.11 -12.53 22.82
C THR A 27 1.58 -12.69 21.38
N GLU A 28 1.03 -11.86 20.50
CA GLU A 28 1.39 -11.85 19.09
C GLU A 28 2.90 -11.61 19.00
N LEU A 29 3.63 -12.58 18.45
CA LEU A 29 5.09 -12.57 18.39
C LEU A 29 5.55 -11.56 17.33
N ARG A 30 5.59 -10.27 17.71
CA ARG A 30 5.97 -9.15 16.84
C ARG A 30 7.40 -9.31 16.33
N CYS A 31 7.56 -9.45 15.02
CA CYS A 31 8.85 -9.68 14.33
C CYS A 31 9.69 -10.83 14.91
N GLN A 32 9.04 -11.88 15.41
CA GLN A 32 9.70 -13.06 15.97
C GLN A 32 9.16 -14.33 15.30
N TYR A 33 10.01 -15.37 15.25
CA TYR A 33 9.57 -16.72 14.92
C TYR A 33 8.84 -17.36 16.12
N ASP A 34 8.16 -18.48 15.90
CA ASP A 34 7.43 -19.23 16.94
C ASP A 34 8.31 -19.66 18.14
N ASN A 35 9.64 -19.70 17.96
CA ASN A 35 10.60 -20.01 19.01
C ASN A 35 11.04 -18.78 19.84
N GLY A 36 10.49 -17.59 19.59
CA GLY A 36 10.83 -16.32 20.26
C GLY A 36 12.09 -15.63 19.73
N THR A 37 12.72 -16.13 18.67
CA THR A 37 13.90 -15.48 18.06
C THR A 37 13.45 -14.36 17.13
N LEU A 38 14.09 -13.19 17.23
CA LEU A 38 13.86 -12.07 16.33
C LEU A 38 14.25 -12.45 14.90
N MET A 39 13.38 -12.12 13.96
CA MET A 39 13.61 -12.30 12.53
C MET A 39 14.80 -11.43 12.09
N ALA A 40 15.49 -11.82 11.01
CA ALA A 40 16.52 -10.95 10.44
C ALA A 40 15.96 -9.56 10.04
N SER A 41 14.71 -9.53 9.56
CA SER A 41 13.98 -8.31 9.23
C SER A 41 13.59 -7.47 10.45
N ALA A 42 13.73 -7.98 11.69
CA ALA A 42 13.36 -7.27 12.90
C ALA A 42 14.34 -6.13 13.25
N THR A 43 15.62 -6.26 12.89
CA THR A 43 16.70 -5.34 13.30
C THR A 43 17.54 -4.81 12.13
N VAL A 44 17.07 -5.04 10.91
CA VAL A 44 17.82 -4.69 9.68
C VAL A 44 17.75 -3.21 9.32
N CYS A 45 16.70 -2.51 9.75
CA CYS A 45 16.51 -1.08 9.52
C CYS A 45 17.39 -0.22 10.45
N SER A 46 17.27 1.09 10.32
CA SER A 46 17.89 2.07 11.22
C SER A 46 16.83 2.72 12.11
N ASP A 47 17.25 3.23 13.25
CA ASP A 47 16.41 4.11 14.06
C ASP A 47 16.42 5.51 13.46
N GLU A 48 15.27 6.18 13.46
CA GLU A 48 15.13 7.59 13.07
C GLU A 48 15.63 8.54 14.17
N LEU A 49 15.51 8.11 15.44
CA LEU A 49 16.00 8.84 16.60
C LEU A 49 17.35 8.27 17.07
N SER A 50 18.27 9.15 17.49
CA SER A 50 19.59 8.75 17.99
C SER A 50 19.57 8.18 19.40
N ASP A 51 18.60 8.58 20.23
CA ASP A 51 18.57 8.28 21.68
C ASP A 51 17.65 7.10 22.02
N CYS A 52 17.35 6.23 21.06
CA CYS A 52 16.42 5.12 21.23
C CYS A 52 16.82 4.16 22.36
N ALA A 53 18.11 3.81 22.45
CA ALA A 53 18.60 2.91 23.51
C ALA A 53 18.37 3.48 24.92
N THR A 54 18.45 4.80 25.07
CA THR A 54 18.17 5.51 26.32
C THR A 54 16.68 5.61 26.59
N ILE A 55 15.86 5.91 25.58
CA ILE A 55 14.40 6.01 25.70
C ILE A 55 13.81 4.66 26.12
N PHE A 56 14.24 3.57 25.49
CA PHE A 56 13.73 2.22 25.74
C PHE A 56 14.56 1.44 26.77
N SER A 57 15.58 2.07 27.36
CA SER A 57 16.45 1.45 28.38
C SER A 57 17.03 0.10 27.94
N GLY A 58 17.43 0.01 26.67
CA GLY A 58 17.94 -1.21 26.06
C GLY A 58 17.70 -1.24 24.56
N SER A 59 18.11 -2.33 23.93
CA SER A 59 17.89 -2.58 22.51
C SER A 59 17.59 -4.05 22.25
N ALA A 60 16.84 -4.32 21.18
CA ALA A 60 16.49 -5.65 20.77
C ALA A 60 17.73 -6.45 20.34
N SER A 61 17.83 -7.70 20.81
CA SER A 61 18.97 -8.58 20.55
C SER A 61 18.56 -10.04 20.67
N GLY A 62 18.81 -10.83 19.64
CA GLY A 62 18.58 -12.28 19.62
C GLY A 62 17.11 -12.64 19.79
N THR A 63 16.69 -12.91 21.03
CA THR A 63 15.31 -13.28 21.40
C THR A 63 14.63 -12.23 22.28
N THR A 64 15.31 -11.12 22.59
CA THR A 64 14.87 -10.17 23.62
C THR A 64 14.65 -8.79 23.04
N ARG A 65 13.62 -8.09 23.53
CA ARG A 65 13.26 -6.70 23.21
C ARG A 65 12.97 -5.94 24.51
N PRO A 66 13.21 -4.63 24.58
CA PRO A 66 12.74 -3.83 25.71
C PRO A 66 11.21 -3.88 25.85
N THR A 67 10.70 -4.18 27.05
CA THR A 67 9.26 -4.30 27.31
C THR A 67 8.48 -3.03 27.00
N LEU A 68 9.13 -1.87 27.09
CA LEU A 68 8.54 -0.57 26.78
C LEU A 68 8.20 -0.42 25.29
N CYS A 69 8.82 -1.22 24.40
CA CYS A 69 8.51 -1.26 22.97
C CYS A 69 7.17 -1.93 22.65
N ASP A 70 6.61 -2.70 23.58
CA ASP A 70 5.31 -3.36 23.45
C ASP A 70 4.20 -2.59 24.19
N ASN A 71 4.52 -1.40 24.72
CA ASN A 71 3.54 -0.52 25.33
C ASN A 71 2.80 0.29 24.26
N ASP A 72 1.47 0.24 24.30
CA ASP A 72 0.60 0.93 23.33
C ASP A 72 0.81 2.45 23.30
N ASP A 73 1.08 3.08 24.45
CA ASP A 73 1.32 4.52 24.54
C ASP A 73 2.66 4.93 23.90
N MET A 74 3.58 3.98 23.69
CA MET A 74 4.90 4.22 23.12
C MET A 74 5.01 3.79 21.65
N GLN A 75 3.93 3.36 21.00
CA GLN A 75 3.97 2.84 19.63
C GLN A 75 4.61 3.82 18.62
N ASP A 76 4.27 5.11 18.68
CA ASP A 76 4.85 6.12 17.77
C ASP A 76 6.37 6.30 17.95
N LYS A 77 6.83 6.22 19.21
CA LYS A 77 8.27 6.29 19.52
C LYS A 77 8.97 4.97 19.20
N ALA A 78 8.29 3.85 19.40
CA ALA A 78 8.80 2.53 19.06
C ALA A 78 8.99 2.42 17.54
N ALA A 79 8.06 2.96 16.74
CA ALA A 79 8.16 3.03 15.28
C ALA A 79 9.35 3.88 14.81
N GLN A 80 9.61 5.02 15.47
CA GLN A 80 10.81 5.83 15.21
C GLN A 80 12.11 5.17 15.72
N CYS A 81 11.99 4.23 16.64
CA CYS A 81 13.08 3.44 17.21
C CYS A 81 12.99 1.98 16.75
N ALA A 82 12.59 1.74 15.50
CA ALA A 82 12.22 0.42 15.03
C ALA A 82 13.34 -0.63 15.14
N LYS A 83 14.61 -0.25 14.99
CA LYS A 83 15.75 -1.15 15.18
C LYS A 83 15.97 -1.45 16.65
N THR A 84 15.96 -0.42 17.49
CA THR A 84 16.10 -0.56 18.95
C THR A 84 14.97 -1.41 19.53
N CYS A 85 13.76 -1.24 19.02
CA CYS A 85 12.62 -2.05 19.38
C CYS A 85 12.54 -3.35 18.59
N GLY A 86 13.42 -3.63 17.63
CA GLY A 86 13.36 -4.87 16.86
C GLY A 86 12.04 -5.07 16.10
N ILE A 87 11.38 -3.99 15.68
CA ILE A 87 10.10 -3.97 14.95
C ILE A 87 10.25 -3.54 13.49
N CYS A 88 11.47 -3.56 12.93
CA CYS A 88 11.68 -3.13 11.54
C CYS A 88 10.72 -3.83 10.56
N CYS A 89 10.40 -5.11 10.80
CA CYS A 89 9.50 -5.91 9.96
C CYS A 89 8.06 -5.37 9.87
N GLU A 90 7.62 -4.49 10.77
CA GLU A 90 6.27 -3.93 10.75
C GLU A 90 6.15 -2.74 9.80
N SER A 91 7.27 -2.18 9.36
CA SER A 91 7.25 -1.12 8.37
C SER A 91 7.12 -1.71 6.96
N ALA A 92 6.35 -1.03 6.10
CA ALA A 92 6.13 -1.45 4.71
C ALA A 92 7.42 -1.65 3.89
N ALA A 93 8.53 -1.05 4.33
CA ALA A 93 9.84 -1.23 3.73
C ALA A 93 10.44 -2.63 4.00
N TYR A 94 10.10 -3.29 5.12
CA TYR A 94 10.69 -4.54 5.57
C TYR A 94 9.67 -5.66 5.87
N ASP A 95 8.37 -5.38 5.69
CA ASP A 95 7.25 -6.34 5.83
C ASP A 95 7.15 -7.31 4.64
N CYS A 96 8.21 -8.09 4.45
CA CYS A 96 8.26 -9.19 3.50
C CYS A 96 9.44 -10.12 3.83
N THR A 97 9.69 -11.11 2.97
CA THR A 97 10.83 -12.03 3.08
C THR A 97 11.70 -11.96 1.84
N ASP A 98 13.00 -12.24 2.01
CA ASP A 98 13.90 -12.42 0.88
C ASP A 98 13.57 -13.70 0.12
N SER A 99 13.84 -13.71 -1.19
CA SER A 99 13.55 -14.86 -2.05
C SER A 99 14.44 -16.04 -1.70
N ALA A 100 13.83 -17.16 -1.27
CA ALA A 100 14.54 -18.38 -0.89
C ALA A 100 15.29 -19.05 -2.05
N THR A 101 14.92 -18.74 -3.30
CA THR A 101 15.54 -19.29 -4.52
C THR A 101 16.53 -18.33 -5.17
N SER A 102 16.83 -17.21 -4.51
CA SER A 102 17.76 -16.20 -5.02
C SER A 102 19.19 -16.75 -5.15
N PRO A 103 19.88 -16.50 -6.28
CA PRO A 103 21.32 -16.75 -6.39
C PRO A 103 22.17 -15.71 -5.61
N ILE A 104 21.54 -14.66 -5.06
CA ILE A 104 22.20 -13.55 -4.39
C ILE A 104 22.19 -13.78 -2.88
N ASN A 105 23.37 -13.77 -2.26
CA ASN A 105 23.48 -13.70 -0.81
C ASN A 105 23.17 -12.27 -0.33
N CYS A 106 21.93 -12.05 0.12
CA CYS A 106 21.41 -10.73 0.47
C CYS A 106 22.22 -10.06 1.59
N THR A 107 22.61 -10.80 2.62
CA THR A 107 23.34 -10.26 3.77
C THR A 107 24.75 -9.77 3.40
N THR A 108 25.44 -10.47 2.51
CA THR A 108 26.79 -10.10 2.04
C THR A 108 26.75 -8.94 1.03
N ASN A 109 25.70 -8.89 0.22
CA ASN A 109 25.59 -7.97 -0.91
C ASN A 109 24.73 -6.73 -0.64
N LYS A 110 24.56 -6.35 0.64
CA LYS A 110 23.81 -5.15 1.07
C LYS A 110 24.22 -3.86 0.34
N ARG A 111 25.47 -3.75 -0.11
CA ARG A 111 25.95 -2.59 -0.88
C ARG A 111 25.18 -2.33 -2.19
N TYR A 112 24.51 -3.36 -2.72
CA TYR A 112 23.72 -3.23 -3.96
C TYR A 112 22.29 -2.75 -3.72
N CYS A 113 21.82 -2.70 -2.47
CA CYS A 113 20.48 -2.19 -2.14
C CYS A 113 20.29 -0.74 -2.64
N THR A 114 21.33 0.09 -2.58
CA THR A 114 21.32 1.50 -3.00
C THR A 114 21.99 1.73 -4.36
N ASN A 115 22.35 0.67 -5.09
CA ASN A 115 23.05 0.80 -6.36
C ASN A 115 22.03 0.90 -7.51
N ALA A 116 22.05 2.01 -8.25
CA ALA A 116 21.08 2.27 -9.34
C ALA A 116 20.93 1.12 -10.36
N ASN A 117 21.98 0.33 -10.62
CA ASN A 117 21.90 -0.78 -11.58
C ASN A 117 21.36 -2.08 -10.96
N TRP A 118 21.44 -2.23 -9.64
CA TRP A 118 21.10 -3.47 -8.94
C TRP A 118 19.92 -3.33 -7.98
N THR A 119 19.47 -2.13 -7.67
CA THR A 119 18.37 -1.88 -6.73
C THR A 119 17.11 -2.66 -7.12
N ASP A 120 16.78 -2.80 -8.39
CA ASP A 120 15.60 -3.58 -8.82
C ASP A 120 15.77 -5.08 -8.63
N VAL A 121 16.96 -5.60 -8.92
CA VAL A 121 17.31 -7.00 -8.69
C VAL A 121 17.31 -7.30 -7.19
N MET A 122 17.86 -6.38 -6.40
CA MET A 122 17.86 -6.49 -4.94
C MET A 122 16.46 -6.33 -4.35
N ALA A 123 15.59 -5.49 -4.92
CA ALA A 123 14.19 -5.42 -4.54
C ALA A 123 13.50 -6.75 -4.84
N GLN A 124 13.76 -7.40 -5.98
CA GLN A 124 13.13 -8.67 -6.31
C GLN A 124 13.56 -9.82 -5.40
N TYR A 125 14.86 -9.95 -5.15
CA TYR A 125 15.42 -11.14 -4.52
C TYR A 125 15.79 -10.93 -3.04
N CYS A 126 16.07 -9.69 -2.66
CA CYS A 126 16.49 -9.29 -1.31
C CYS A 126 15.66 -8.13 -0.73
N PRO A 127 14.33 -8.06 -0.93
CA PRO A 127 13.56 -6.90 -0.52
C PRO A 127 13.59 -6.65 0.99
N ALA A 128 13.51 -7.70 1.81
CA ALA A 128 13.52 -7.58 3.26
C ALA A 128 14.90 -7.18 3.77
N THR A 129 15.98 -7.69 3.17
CA THR A 129 17.33 -7.25 3.52
C THR A 129 17.59 -5.79 3.13
N CYS A 130 17.02 -5.33 2.02
CA CYS A 130 17.27 -3.99 1.48
C CYS A 130 16.30 -2.91 1.95
N GLY A 131 15.24 -3.25 2.67
CA GLY A 131 14.18 -2.28 2.97
C GLY A 131 13.38 -1.88 1.73
N LEU A 132 13.25 -2.80 0.79
CA LEU A 132 12.63 -2.59 -0.51
C LEU A 132 11.39 -3.47 -0.67
N CYS A 133 10.73 -3.92 0.40
CA CYS A 133 9.52 -4.76 0.32
C CYS A 133 8.42 -4.14 -0.55
N ALA A 134 8.23 -2.83 -0.47
CA ALA A 134 7.32 -2.12 -1.35
C ALA A 134 7.73 -2.19 -2.85
N ASN A 135 9.04 -2.24 -3.14
CA ASN A 135 9.56 -2.35 -4.52
C ASN A 135 9.70 -3.81 -4.97
N GLY A 136 9.90 -4.74 -4.04
CA GLY A 136 10.09 -6.16 -4.31
C GLY A 136 8.83 -6.86 -4.76
N SER A 137 7.70 -6.46 -4.18
CA SER A 137 6.36 -6.82 -4.65
C SER A 137 6.03 -6.19 -6.01
N CYS A 138 6.77 -5.15 -6.43
CA CYS A 138 6.60 -4.57 -7.75
C CYS A 138 7.39 -5.38 -8.77
N THR A 139 6.73 -6.36 -9.37
CA THR A 139 7.24 -7.16 -10.49
C THR A 139 6.45 -6.85 -11.76
N ASP A 140 7.06 -7.13 -12.90
CA ASP A 140 6.29 -7.25 -14.13
C ASP A 140 5.39 -8.49 -14.05
N ALA A 141 4.10 -8.32 -14.31
CA ALA A 141 3.10 -9.39 -14.29
C ALA A 141 3.24 -10.33 -15.52
N ILE A 142 3.87 -9.84 -16.59
CA ILE A 142 4.09 -10.59 -17.82
C ILE A 142 5.57 -10.68 -18.18
N SER A 143 5.96 -11.74 -18.89
CA SER A 143 7.31 -11.88 -19.44
C SER A 143 7.50 -11.00 -20.68
N GLY A 144 8.75 -10.61 -20.96
CA GLY A 144 9.08 -9.82 -22.14
C GLY A 144 8.83 -8.32 -22.01
N CYS A 145 8.44 -7.81 -20.83
CA CYS A 145 8.26 -6.38 -20.59
C CYS A 145 9.47 -5.55 -21.00
N SER A 146 10.70 -6.02 -20.74
CA SER A 146 11.93 -5.32 -21.14
C SER A 146 12.00 -5.02 -22.66
N SER A 147 11.46 -5.90 -23.49
CA SER A 147 11.38 -5.73 -24.95
C SER A 147 10.35 -4.68 -25.37
N TYR A 148 9.40 -4.36 -24.48
CA TYR A 148 8.30 -3.43 -24.71
C TYR A 148 8.41 -2.16 -23.88
N SER A 149 9.58 -1.88 -23.30
CA SER A 149 9.84 -0.69 -22.47
C SER A 149 9.47 0.63 -23.15
N THR A 150 9.59 0.74 -24.47
CA THR A 150 9.16 1.93 -25.23
C THR A 150 7.63 2.16 -25.21
N LEU A 151 6.84 1.13 -24.93
CA LEU A 151 5.39 1.23 -24.78
C LEU A 151 4.97 1.85 -23.44
N CYS A 152 5.88 1.95 -22.47
CA CYS A 152 5.63 2.62 -21.21
C CYS A 152 5.30 4.11 -21.40
N GLU A 153 5.79 4.73 -22.48
CA GLU A 153 5.48 6.12 -22.85
C GLU A 153 4.45 6.22 -23.99
N ASN A 154 3.89 5.08 -24.42
CA ASN A 154 2.87 5.07 -25.45
C ASN A 154 1.48 5.19 -24.80
N ILE A 155 0.79 6.29 -25.06
CA ILE A 155 -0.51 6.56 -24.45
C ILE A 155 -1.57 5.47 -24.61
N ASN A 156 -1.58 4.74 -25.73
CA ASN A 156 -2.56 3.67 -25.96
C ASN A 156 -2.26 2.43 -25.10
N TRP A 157 -0.98 2.19 -24.84
CA TRP A 157 -0.51 1.06 -24.05
C TRP A 157 -0.18 1.42 -22.61
N TYR A 158 -0.18 2.71 -22.29
CA TYR A 158 0.25 3.26 -21.00
C TYR A 158 -0.38 2.50 -19.84
N THR A 159 -1.72 2.50 -19.71
CA THR A 159 -2.40 1.78 -18.61
C THR A 159 -2.10 0.28 -18.58
N TYR A 160 -2.02 -0.37 -19.76
CA TYR A 160 -1.69 -1.79 -19.85
C TYR A 160 -0.27 -2.08 -19.36
N MET A 161 0.69 -1.23 -19.76
CA MET A 161 2.09 -1.31 -19.40
C MET A 161 2.31 -0.94 -17.93
N GLN A 162 1.62 0.07 -17.39
CA GLN A 162 1.66 0.37 -15.95
C GLN A 162 1.16 -0.81 -15.11
N THR A 163 0.17 -1.56 -15.61
CA THR A 163 -0.43 -2.68 -14.86
C THR A 163 0.39 -3.96 -14.98
N ASN A 164 0.87 -4.28 -16.18
CA ASN A 164 1.49 -5.57 -16.46
C ASN A 164 3.02 -5.52 -16.49
N CYS A 165 3.59 -4.33 -16.62
CA CYS A 165 5.02 -4.08 -16.72
C CYS A 165 5.45 -2.96 -15.76
N ALA A 166 4.84 -2.91 -14.57
CA ALA A 166 5.03 -1.83 -13.59
C ALA A 166 6.51 -1.59 -13.25
N ARG A 167 7.31 -2.65 -13.20
CA ARG A 167 8.75 -2.56 -12.97
C ARG A 167 9.48 -2.02 -14.18
N THR A 168 9.26 -2.60 -15.35
CA THR A 168 9.91 -2.12 -16.58
C THR A 168 9.55 -0.66 -16.89
N CYS A 169 8.34 -0.23 -16.55
CA CYS A 169 7.87 1.13 -16.76
C CYS A 169 8.20 2.10 -15.62
N GLY A 170 8.91 1.65 -14.58
CA GLY A 170 9.34 2.51 -13.47
C GLY A 170 8.19 3.10 -12.65
N THR A 171 7.03 2.44 -12.69
CA THR A 171 5.77 2.88 -12.05
C THR A 171 5.64 2.33 -10.64
N CYS A 172 6.62 1.50 -10.24
CA CYS A 172 6.90 1.09 -8.88
C CYS A 172 7.28 2.31 -8.02
N THR A 173 6.36 3.25 -7.89
CA THR A 173 6.39 4.16 -6.78
C THR A 173 5.75 3.43 -5.63
N THR A 174 6.35 3.54 -4.45
CA THR A 174 5.68 3.32 -3.18
C THR A 174 4.40 4.14 -3.23
N THR A 175 3.29 3.49 -3.60
CA THR A 175 2.02 3.92 -3.06
C THR A 175 2.17 3.58 -1.59
N SER A 176 2.78 4.48 -0.83
CA SER A 176 2.43 4.61 0.56
C SER A 176 0.92 4.74 0.49
N THR A 177 0.23 3.65 0.79
CA THR A 177 -0.97 3.68 1.60
C THR A 177 -0.58 4.35 2.93
N THR A 178 -0.20 5.62 2.89
CA THR A 178 -0.91 6.60 3.67
C THR A 178 -2.38 6.33 3.36
N SER A 179 -2.97 5.46 4.17
CA SER A 179 -4.28 5.71 4.72
C SER A 179 -4.26 7.14 5.23
N SER A 180 -4.39 8.09 4.30
CA SER A 180 -4.85 9.42 4.61
C SER A 180 -6.21 9.16 5.20
N THR A 181 -6.29 9.27 6.51
CA THR A 181 -7.52 9.60 7.21
C THR A 181 -7.95 10.94 6.61
N SER A 182 -8.56 10.88 5.42
CA SER A 182 -9.14 12.04 4.76
C SER A 182 -10.29 12.45 5.67
N THR A 183 -10.03 13.42 6.52
CA THR A 183 -11.10 14.10 7.24
C THR A 183 -11.92 14.79 6.16
N CYS A 184 -13.08 14.21 5.84
CA CYS A 184 -13.99 14.78 4.87
C CYS A 184 -14.49 16.13 5.41
N VAL A 185 -14.02 17.21 4.79
CA VAL A 185 -14.35 18.58 5.15
C VAL A 185 -14.88 19.33 3.95
N ASP A 186 -15.71 20.33 4.20
CA ASP A 186 -16.12 21.30 3.19
C ASP A 186 -15.00 22.33 3.02
N ILE A 187 -14.59 22.57 1.78
CA ILE A 187 -13.52 23.52 1.41
C ILE A 187 -14.10 24.93 1.23
N ALA A 188 -15.34 25.04 0.73
CA ALA A 188 -16.00 26.32 0.55
C ALA A 188 -16.79 26.75 1.81
N SER A 189 -16.70 28.03 2.17
CA SER A 189 -17.35 28.59 3.36
C SER A 189 -18.88 28.68 3.24
N ASN A 190 -19.42 28.56 2.03
CA ASN A 190 -20.84 28.71 1.71
C ASN A 190 -21.53 27.38 1.36
N CYS A 191 -20.94 26.23 1.71
CA CYS A 191 -21.52 24.92 1.41
C CYS A 191 -22.92 24.73 2.00
N ALA A 192 -23.13 25.11 3.27
CA ALA A 192 -24.44 25.01 3.93
C ALA A 192 -25.55 25.77 3.17
N ALA A 193 -25.22 26.94 2.62
CA ALA A 193 -26.14 27.77 1.84
C ALA A 193 -26.43 27.21 0.44
N ASN A 194 -25.56 26.35 -0.09
CA ASN A 194 -25.63 25.80 -1.45
C ASN A 194 -25.89 24.29 -1.48
N SER A 195 -26.35 23.71 -0.38
CA SER A 195 -26.66 22.27 -0.28
C SER A 195 -27.70 21.79 -1.31
N ASN A 196 -28.59 22.68 -1.76
CA ASN A 196 -29.54 22.41 -2.83
C ASN A 196 -28.89 22.14 -4.20
N LEU A 197 -27.63 22.55 -4.39
CA LEU A 197 -26.88 22.34 -5.63
C LEU A 197 -26.16 20.99 -5.68
N CYS A 198 -26.16 20.20 -4.60
CA CYS A 198 -25.49 18.90 -4.55
C CYS A 198 -25.90 17.99 -5.73
N ASN A 199 -27.18 17.96 -6.09
CA ASN A 199 -27.71 17.12 -7.17
C ASN A 199 -27.99 17.88 -8.46
N ASN A 200 -27.55 19.14 -8.58
CA ASN A 200 -27.68 19.89 -9.82
C ASN A 200 -26.67 19.37 -10.84
N SER A 201 -27.10 19.04 -12.06
CA SER A 201 -26.24 18.44 -13.09
C SER A 201 -25.02 19.29 -13.47
N VAL A 202 -25.13 20.62 -13.39
CA VAL A 202 -24.05 21.55 -13.73
C VAL A 202 -23.06 21.67 -12.57
N TYR A 203 -23.56 21.74 -11.34
CA TYR A 203 -22.74 21.95 -10.14
C TYR A 203 -22.36 20.66 -9.41
N TYR A 204 -22.77 19.49 -9.94
CA TYR A 204 -22.57 18.19 -9.31
C TYR A 204 -21.10 17.92 -8.98
N SER A 205 -20.20 18.18 -9.94
CA SER A 205 -18.75 17.99 -9.75
C SER A 205 -18.19 19.01 -8.76
N LEU A 206 -18.50 20.30 -8.94
CA LEU A 206 -18.05 21.37 -8.07
C LEU A 206 -18.44 21.14 -6.60
N MET A 207 -19.68 20.71 -6.36
CA MET A 207 -20.21 20.46 -5.03
C MET A 207 -19.67 19.17 -4.41
N THR A 208 -19.31 18.17 -5.23
CA THR A 208 -18.61 16.96 -4.77
C THR A 208 -17.21 17.29 -4.29
N THR A 209 -16.50 18.18 -4.98
CA THR A 209 -15.13 18.56 -4.62
C THR A 209 -15.06 19.55 -3.46
N ASN A 210 -15.91 20.58 -3.46
CA ASN A 210 -15.79 21.70 -2.52
C ASN A 210 -16.69 21.56 -1.29
N CYS A 211 -17.73 20.73 -1.37
CA CYS A 211 -18.76 20.60 -0.34
C CYS A 211 -19.06 19.12 -0.05
N ALA A 212 -18.02 18.28 -0.09
CA ALA A 212 -18.13 16.83 0.03
C ALA A 212 -18.85 16.39 1.31
N LYS A 213 -18.65 17.11 2.42
CA LYS A 213 -19.31 16.83 3.70
C LYS A 213 -20.76 17.29 3.68
N THR A 214 -21.04 18.49 3.19
CA THR A 214 -22.40 19.02 3.05
C THR A 214 -23.26 18.18 2.08
N CYS A 215 -22.66 17.62 1.03
CA CYS A 215 -23.37 16.73 0.09
C CYS A 215 -23.35 15.25 0.47
N SER A 216 -22.80 14.90 1.63
CA SER A 216 -22.69 13.52 2.12
C SER A 216 -21.96 12.58 1.14
N ARG A 217 -20.95 13.10 0.43
CA ARG A 217 -20.15 12.37 -0.56
C ARG A 217 -18.78 11.91 -0.03
N CYS A 218 -18.62 11.90 1.29
CA CYS A 218 -17.40 11.45 1.98
C CYS A 218 -16.99 10.00 1.72
N SER A 219 -17.90 9.15 1.20
CA SER A 219 -17.62 7.77 0.78
C SER A 219 -17.37 7.63 -0.72
N SER A 220 -17.51 8.73 -1.45
CA SER A 220 -17.12 8.89 -2.85
C SER A 220 -16.14 10.03 -2.91
N SER A 221 -15.11 9.98 -2.04
CA SER A 221 -13.88 10.73 -2.26
C SER A 221 -13.35 10.29 -3.62
N ALA A 222 -13.80 10.99 -4.66
CA ALA A 222 -12.90 11.42 -5.70
C ALA A 222 -11.67 11.84 -4.92
N SER A 223 -10.65 11.00 -5.02
CA SER A 223 -9.28 11.32 -4.65
C SER A 223 -9.15 12.80 -4.91
N SER A 224 -8.84 13.59 -3.88
CA SER A 224 -8.33 14.94 -4.11
C SER A 224 -7.29 14.76 -5.19
N SER A 225 -7.64 15.11 -6.42
CA SER A 225 -6.76 14.98 -7.56
C SER A 225 -5.72 16.02 -7.23
N SER A 226 -4.64 15.59 -6.58
CA SER A 226 -3.38 16.28 -6.67
C SER A 226 -3.28 16.65 -8.14
N CYS A 227 -3.33 17.95 -8.43
CA CYS A 227 -3.30 18.44 -9.79
C CYS A 227 -1.88 18.21 -10.29
N THR A 228 -1.61 16.96 -10.61
CA THR A 228 -0.31 16.40 -10.88
C THR A 228 -0.47 15.48 -12.06
N ASP A 229 0.51 15.50 -12.93
CA ASP A 229 0.56 14.56 -14.03
C ASP A 229 0.84 13.15 -13.50
N ALA A 230 0.08 12.17 -13.97
CA ALA A 230 0.34 10.77 -13.66
C ALA A 230 1.52 10.23 -14.49
N SER A 231 1.80 10.83 -15.65
CA SER A 231 2.88 10.46 -16.54
C SER A 231 4.02 11.49 -16.53
N THR A 232 5.26 11.01 -16.45
CA THR A 232 6.46 11.85 -16.64
C THR A 232 6.61 12.32 -18.09
N SER A 233 5.94 11.68 -19.04
CA SER A 233 5.98 12.04 -20.47
C SER A 233 5.04 13.20 -20.83
N CYS A 234 4.31 13.78 -19.86
CA CYS A 234 3.33 14.82 -20.15
C CYS A 234 3.91 16.03 -20.88
N THR A 235 5.12 16.49 -20.52
CA THR A 235 5.82 17.57 -21.25
C THR A 235 5.94 17.28 -22.76
N THR A 236 6.30 16.05 -23.11
CA THR A 236 6.46 15.60 -24.50
C THR A 236 5.10 15.46 -25.19
N TRP A 237 4.13 14.85 -24.51
CA TRP A 237 2.80 14.64 -25.07
C TRP A 237 2.06 15.96 -25.32
N VAL A 238 2.15 16.91 -24.40
CA VAL A 238 1.58 18.26 -24.56
C VAL A 238 2.21 18.97 -25.76
N SER A 239 3.53 18.90 -25.89
CA SER A 239 4.25 19.47 -27.05
C SER A 239 3.82 18.83 -28.37
N ASN A 240 3.47 17.54 -28.35
CA ASN A 240 2.95 16.80 -29.50
C ASN A 240 1.43 16.97 -29.70
N GLY A 241 0.79 17.91 -28.99
CA GLY A 241 -0.62 18.25 -29.19
C GLY A 241 -1.62 17.35 -28.46
N PHE A 242 -1.18 16.59 -27.45
CA PHE A 242 -2.04 15.69 -26.66
C PHE A 242 -3.29 16.38 -26.11
N CYS A 243 -3.14 17.55 -25.47
CA CYS A 243 -4.23 18.27 -24.83
C CYS A 243 -5.27 18.79 -25.84
N SER A 244 -4.84 19.08 -27.07
CA SER A 244 -5.70 19.65 -28.14
C SER A 244 -6.22 18.61 -29.13
N SER A 245 -5.74 17.37 -29.06
CA SER A 245 -6.13 16.29 -29.97
C SER A 245 -7.59 15.84 -29.77
N SER A 246 -8.31 15.60 -30.86
CA SER A 246 -9.65 15.00 -30.85
C SER A 246 -9.63 13.48 -30.75
N PHE A 247 -8.45 12.85 -30.94
CA PHE A 247 -8.29 11.39 -30.82
C PHE A 247 -8.29 10.93 -29.36
N TYR A 248 -7.86 11.80 -28.44
CA TYR A 248 -7.83 11.50 -27.01
C TYR A 248 -9.03 12.11 -26.30
N THR A 249 -9.70 11.30 -25.48
CA THR A 249 -10.85 11.74 -24.70
C THR A 249 -10.41 12.72 -23.60
N THR A 250 -11.30 13.62 -23.19
CA THR A 250 -11.05 14.52 -22.04
C THR A 250 -10.72 13.71 -20.78
N ALA A 251 -11.36 12.55 -20.59
CA ALA A 251 -11.06 11.65 -19.48
C ALA A 251 -9.60 11.15 -19.52
N GLN A 252 -9.07 10.76 -20.67
CA GLN A 252 -7.66 10.36 -20.82
C GLN A 252 -6.70 11.54 -20.59
N LYS A 253 -7.05 12.74 -21.05
CA LYS A 253 -6.25 13.94 -20.82
C LYS A 253 -6.17 14.28 -19.33
N THR A 254 -7.30 14.23 -18.63
CA THR A 254 -7.37 14.43 -17.18
C THR A 254 -6.71 13.28 -16.41
N GLN A 255 -6.81 12.04 -16.87
CA GLN A 255 -6.22 10.89 -16.20
C GLN A 255 -4.69 10.93 -16.23
N TYR A 256 -4.10 11.33 -17.37
CA TYR A 256 -2.66 11.22 -17.56
C TYR A 256 -1.89 12.52 -17.34
N CYS A 257 -2.41 13.65 -17.83
CA CYS A 257 -1.71 14.94 -17.81
C CYS A 257 -2.62 16.06 -17.30
N ALA A 258 -3.30 15.83 -16.18
CA ALA A 258 -4.27 16.77 -15.62
C ALA A 258 -3.70 18.19 -15.49
N SER A 259 -2.48 18.28 -14.94
CA SER A 259 -1.78 19.54 -14.67
C SER A 259 -1.22 20.13 -15.96
N SER A 260 -0.47 19.34 -16.73
CA SER A 260 0.14 19.82 -17.97
C SER A 260 -0.89 20.22 -19.05
N CYS A 261 -2.10 19.66 -19.03
CA CYS A 261 -3.19 20.07 -19.92
C CYS A 261 -4.09 21.17 -19.36
N GLY A 262 -3.85 21.68 -18.14
CA GLY A 262 -4.68 22.70 -17.50
C GLY A 262 -6.15 22.27 -17.31
N LEU A 263 -6.36 20.97 -17.06
CA LEU A 263 -7.69 20.37 -16.80
C LEU A 263 -8.01 20.30 -15.31
N CYS A 264 -7.03 20.70 -14.52
CA CYS A 264 -7.06 21.25 -13.18
C CYS A 264 -6.04 22.41 -13.18
#